data_AF-A0A2J4RH02-F1
#
_entry.id   AF-A0A2J4RH02-F1
#
_cell.length_a   1.000
_cell.length_b   1.000
_cell.length_c   1.000
_cell.angle_alpha   90.00
_cell.angle_beta   90.00
_cell.angle_gamma   90.00
#
_symmetry.space_group_name_H-M   'P 1'
#
loop_
_entity.id
_entity.type
_entity.pdbx_description
1 polymer ?
#
loop_
_entity_poly.entity_id
_entity_poly.type
_entity_poly.pdbx_seq_one_letter_code
_entity_poly.pdbx_strand_id
1 'polypeptide(L)' 'MKLASKTAIVTGAARGIGFGIAQVLAREGARVI' A
#
# COMPACT_ATOMS: atom_id res chain seq x y z
N MET A 1 1.30 0.04 -12.92
CA MET A 1 1.06 1.32 -12.22
C MET A 1 -0.39 1.74 -12.39
N LYS A 2 -1.31 0.99 -11.77
CA LYS A 2 -2.75 1.30 -11.76
C LYS A 2 -3.12 2.32 -10.67
N LEU A 3 -2.27 2.50 -9.67
CA LEU A 3 -2.55 3.32 -8.47
C LEU A 3 -1.68 4.58 -8.38
N ALA A 4 -1.03 4.97 -9.49
CA ALA A 4 -0.28 6.23 -9.55
C ALA A 4 -1.15 7.41 -9.09
N SER A 5 -0.55 8.28 -8.28
CA SER A 5 -1.20 9.47 -7.70
C SER A 5 -2.41 9.19 -6.78
N LYS A 6 -2.61 7.95 -6.33
CA LYS A 6 -3.59 7.60 -5.29
C LYS A 6 -2.92 7.51 -3.92
N THR A 7 -3.65 7.85 -2.87
CA THR A 7 -3.23 7.59 -1.48
C THR A 7 -4.05 6.42 -0.94
N ALA A 8 -3.39 5.46 -0.27
CA ALA A 8 -4.03 4.32 0.38
C ALA A 8 -3.65 4.30 1.87
N ILE A 9 -4.65 4.21 2.75
CA ILE A 9 -4.43 4.04 4.20
C ILE A 9 -4.51 2.55 4.52
N VAL A 10 -3.45 1.99 5.10
CA VAL A 10 -3.39 0.56 5.45
C VAL A 10 -3.18 0.39 6.95
N THR A 11 -4.22 -0.07 7.64
CA THR A 11 -4.14 -0.38 9.07
C THR A 11 -3.43 -1.73 9.30
N GLY A 12 -2.74 -1.87 10.43
CA GLY A 12 -2.00 -3.10 10.74
C GLY A 12 -0.84 -3.40 9.79
N ALA A 13 -0.32 -2.40 9.07
CA ALA A 13 0.73 -2.57 8.05
C ALA A 13 2.12 -2.90 8.60
N ALA A 14 2.30 -2.98 9.92
CA ALA A 14 3.60 -3.25 10.52
C ALA A 14 4.13 -4.68 10.27
N ARG A 15 3.25 -5.67 10.02
CA ARG A 15 3.62 -7.06 9.75
C ARG A 15 2.46 -7.84 9.10
N GLY A 16 2.74 -9.08 8.67
CA GLY A 16 1.72 -10.00 8.18
C GLY A 16 1.00 -9.51 6.92
N ILE A 17 -0.31 -9.74 6.85
CA ILE A 17 -1.12 -9.44 5.67
C ILE A 17 -1.14 -7.95 5.35
N GLY A 18 -1.30 -7.09 6.37
CA GLY A 18 -1.31 -5.64 6.19
C GLY A 18 -0.03 -5.13 5.53
N PHE A 19 1.12 -5.67 5.94
CA PHE A 19 2.41 -5.33 5.33
C PHE A 19 2.48 -5.75 3.85
N GLY A 20 2.05 -6.97 3.53
CA GLY A 20 2.00 -7.45 2.15
C GLY A 20 1.09 -6.60 1.25
N ILE A 21 -0.06 -6.18 1.77
CA ILE A 21 -0.99 -5.27 1.07
C ILE A 21 -0.30 -3.92 0.81
N ALA A 22 0.30 -3.30 1.82
CA ALA A 22 1.02 -2.05 1.67
C ALA A 22 2.13 -2.13 0.59
N GLN A 23 2.88 -3.24 0.55
CA GLN A 23 3.90 -3.46 -0.47
C GLN A 23 3.34 -3.55 -1.90
N VAL A 24 2.24 -4.28 -2.10
CA VAL A 24 1.60 -4.39 -3.42
C VAL A 24 1.07 -3.03 -3.89
N LEU A 25 0.40 -2.29 -3.00
CA LEU A 25 -0.15 -0.97 -3.32
C LEU A 25 0.96 0.05 -3.66
N ALA A 26 2.06 0.04 -2.90
CA ALA A 26 3.22 0.88 -3.19
C ALA A 26 3.85 0.54 -4.55
N ARG A 27 3.99 -0.75 -4.89
CA ARG A 27 4.49 -1.18 -6.21
C ARG A 27 3.61 -0.71 -7.37
N GLU A 28 2.30 -0.60 -7.15
CA GLU A 28 1.37 -0.08 -8.15
C GLU A 28 1.34 1.46 -8.23
N GLY A 29 2.13 2.16 -7.41
CA GLY A 29 2.32 3.61 -7.45
C GLY A 29 1.50 4.41 -6.43
N ALA A 30 0.86 3.74 -5.46
CA ALA A 30 0.14 4.43 -4.40
C ALA A 30 1.10 5.04 -3.37
N ARG A 31 0.75 6.23 -2.86
CA ARG A 31 1.30 6.74 -1.59
C ARG A 31 0.61 6.02 -0.45
N VAL A 32 1.31 5.14 0.25
CA VAL A 32 0.75 4.39 1.38
C VAL A 32 0.97 5.15 2.69
N ILE A 33 -0.08 5.26 3.51
CA ILE A 33 -0.07 5.82 4.88
C ILE A 33 -0.48 4.72 5.86
#